data_AF-A0A6N7CP98-F1
#
_entry.id   AF-A0A6N7CP98-F1
#
_cell.length_a   1.000
_cell.length_b   1.000
_cell.length_c   1.000
_cell.angle_alpha   90.00
_cell.angle_beta   90.00
_cell.angle_gamma   90.00
#
_symmetry.space_group_name_H-M   'P 1'
#
loop_
_entity.id
_entity.type
_entity.pdbx_description
1 polymer ?
#
loop_
_entity_poly.entity_id
_entity_poly.type
_entity_poly.pdbx_seq_one_letter_code
_entity_poly.pdbx_strand_id
1 'polypeptide(L)'
;MPEAPIAEAVPEAPIAEAVPEAPIAEAVPEAPKAEAAEEPELTPEEELRRLIADQAADQARGDVGLTDVEPGLDNILNLPEFQSAIADASDAFARLQNIESPKNIAGTPGGEPATSGWSGDKIGATEQAGVEGAEAGHETAPHPFDPPDAEGMYENSHSERQKAAGTSDQIFASSKVMCPTCQDWFSQRAGLEAMPQFIGDPSGVHVFMPNGSHSLIPHPSGAETMFRR
;
A
#
# COMPACT_ATOMS: atom_id res chain seq x y z
N MET A 1 -70.62 -3.74 10.80
CA MET A 1 -69.48 -4.43 10.18
C MET A 1 -68.40 -4.53 11.24
N PRO A 2 -67.81 -5.71 11.45
CA PRO A 2 -67.83 -6.38 12.76
C PRO A 2 -66.61 -6.17 13.66
N GLU A 3 -66.82 -6.50 14.93
CA GLU A 3 -65.88 -6.65 16.05
C GLU A 3 -64.82 -7.75 15.77
N ALA A 4 -63.61 -7.56 16.32
CA ALA A 4 -62.56 -8.58 16.48
C ALA A 4 -63.00 -9.61 17.56
N PRO A 5 -62.32 -10.78 17.83
CA PRO A 5 -60.86 -10.89 18.04
C PRO A 5 -60.21 -12.28 17.74
N ILE A 6 -58.94 -12.41 18.17
CA ILE A 6 -58.15 -13.62 18.59
C ILE A 6 -57.96 -14.75 17.57
N ALA A 7 -56.86 -15.49 17.52
CA ALA A 7 -55.47 -15.47 17.99
C ALA A 7 -54.94 -16.82 17.51
N GLU A 8 -53.72 -16.91 16.96
CA GLU A 8 -53.05 -18.21 16.94
C GLU A 8 -51.57 -18.03 17.23
N ALA A 9 -51.19 -18.59 18.36
CA ALA A 9 -49.87 -18.61 18.93
C ALA A 9 -49.01 -19.61 18.16
N VAL A 10 -47.80 -19.19 17.79
CA VAL A 10 -46.72 -20.10 17.41
C VAL A 10 -45.95 -20.42 18.69
N PRO A 11 -45.90 -21.68 19.15
CA PRO A 11 -45.14 -22.03 20.35
C PRO A 11 -43.63 -22.07 20.08
N GLU A 12 -42.89 -21.54 21.06
CA GLU A 12 -41.44 -21.64 21.23
C GLU A 12 -40.96 -23.09 21.47
N ALA A 13 -39.66 -23.26 21.26
CA ALA A 13 -38.84 -24.47 21.23
C ALA A 13 -38.98 -25.46 22.41
N PRO A 14 -38.48 -26.69 22.23
CA PRO A 14 -37.78 -27.39 23.30
C PRO A 14 -36.27 -27.39 23.07
N ILE A 15 -35.60 -26.84 24.08
CA ILE A 15 -34.19 -27.00 24.42
C ILE A 15 -34.00 -28.47 24.82
N ALA A 16 -33.09 -29.20 24.17
CA ALA A 16 -32.75 -30.56 24.57
C ALA A 16 -31.54 -30.54 25.51
N GLU A 17 -31.80 -31.10 26.67
CA GLU A 17 -31.00 -31.18 27.89
C GLU A 17 -29.98 -32.33 27.85
N ALA A 18 -28.96 -32.18 28.70
CA ALA A 18 -28.19 -33.22 29.39
C ALA A 18 -27.23 -34.15 28.62
N VAL A 19 -25.95 -33.80 28.79
CA VAL A 19 -24.76 -34.66 28.92
C VAL A 19 -25.01 -35.90 29.78
N PRO A 20 -24.39 -37.05 29.44
CA PRO A 20 -23.87 -37.94 30.46
C PRO A 20 -22.34 -38.08 30.41
N GLU A 21 -21.80 -38.17 31.62
CA GLU A 21 -20.40 -38.23 32.03
C GLU A 21 -19.60 -39.42 31.45
N ALA A 22 -18.28 -39.19 31.39
CA ALA A 22 -17.26 -40.11 30.89
C ALA A 22 -17.07 -41.38 31.76
N PRO A 23 -16.57 -42.48 31.17
CA PRO A 23 -15.79 -43.46 31.91
C PRO A 23 -14.32 -43.02 31.96
N ILE A 24 -13.82 -42.91 33.19
CA ILE A 24 -12.42 -42.74 33.57
C ILE A 24 -11.64 -43.96 33.08
N ALA A 25 -10.69 -43.75 32.16
CA ALA A 25 -9.72 -44.77 31.77
C ALA A 25 -8.41 -44.51 32.51
N GLU A 26 -7.95 -45.57 33.18
CA GLU A 26 -6.73 -45.68 33.98
C GLU A 26 -5.46 -45.09 33.34
N ALA A 27 -4.65 -44.50 34.22
CA ALA A 27 -3.34 -43.96 33.94
C ALA A 27 -2.38 -45.05 33.42
N VAL A 28 -1.88 -44.85 32.20
CA VAL A 28 -0.68 -45.53 31.69
C VAL A 28 0.53 -44.66 32.07
N PRO A 29 1.60 -45.23 32.66
CA PRO A 29 2.74 -44.46 33.13
C PRO A 29 3.48 -43.74 31.99
N GLU A 30 3.84 -42.50 32.30
CA GLU A 30 4.60 -41.55 31.49
C GLU A 30 5.89 -42.21 30.96
N ALA A 31 5.97 -42.38 29.65
CA ALA A 31 7.26 -42.61 28.99
C ALA A 31 8.13 -41.37 29.21
N PRO A 32 9.44 -41.50 29.49
CA PRO A 32 10.29 -40.35 29.71
C PRO A 32 10.26 -39.49 28.46
N LYS A 33 9.82 -38.23 28.63
CA LYS A 33 9.99 -37.18 27.64
C LYS A 33 11.45 -37.23 27.20
N ALA A 34 11.67 -37.57 25.93
CA ALA A 34 12.92 -37.23 25.30
C ALA A 34 13.09 -35.72 25.54
N GLU A 35 14.16 -35.33 26.24
CA GLU A 35 14.62 -33.95 26.29
C GLU A 35 14.56 -33.43 24.87
N ALA A 36 13.56 -32.59 24.59
CA ALA A 36 13.67 -31.63 23.52
C ALA A 36 14.92 -30.86 23.89
N ALA A 37 16.00 -31.08 23.13
CA ALA A 37 17.15 -30.20 23.20
C ALA A 37 16.56 -28.79 23.05
N GLU A 38 16.64 -27.99 24.11
CA GLU A 38 16.37 -26.55 24.01
C GLU A 38 17.23 -26.07 22.85
N GLU A 39 16.57 -25.61 21.78
CA GLU A 39 17.26 -24.83 20.78
C GLU A 39 17.93 -23.70 21.56
N PRO A 40 19.25 -23.52 21.46
CA PRO A 40 19.93 -22.51 22.25
C PRO A 40 19.25 -21.18 21.98
N GLU A 41 18.75 -20.51 23.01
CA GLU A 41 18.20 -19.16 22.89
C GLU A 41 19.31 -18.27 22.30
N LEU A 42 19.18 -17.98 21.01
CA LEU A 42 20.08 -17.08 20.31
C LEU A 42 19.92 -15.71 20.93
N THR A 43 21.03 -15.04 21.19
CA THR A 43 20.94 -13.61 21.51
C THR A 43 20.35 -12.86 20.31
N PRO A 44 19.70 -11.69 20.50
CA PRO A 44 19.15 -10.92 19.39
C PRO A 44 20.17 -10.61 18.28
N GLU A 45 21.45 -10.49 18.63
CA GLU A 45 22.52 -10.29 17.66
C GLU A 45 22.85 -11.56 16.87
N GLU A 46 22.78 -12.73 17.49
CA GLU A 46 22.97 -14.02 16.81
C GLU A 46 21.76 -14.40 15.95
N GLU A 47 20.55 -14.06 16.39
CA GLU A 47 19.33 -14.20 15.60
C GLU A 47 19.39 -13.31 14.34
N LEU A 48 19.79 -12.04 14.51
CA LEU A 48 20.00 -11.13 13.38
C LEU A 48 21.06 -11.65 12.40
N ARG A 49 22.18 -12.18 12.92
CA ARG A 49 23.22 -12.79 12.08
C ARG A 49 22.71 -14.04 11.34
N ARG A 50 21.86 -14.85 11.96
CA ARG A 50 21.23 -16.01 11.33
C ARG A 50 20.30 -15.56 10.19
N LEU A 51 19.44 -14.57 10.46
CA LEU A 51 18.51 -14.02 9.45
C LEU A 51 19.26 -13.44 8.24
N ILE A 52 20.35 -12.71 8.47
CA ILE A 52 21.20 -12.18 7.39
C ILE A 52 21.84 -13.32 6.58
N ALA A 53 22.29 -14.39 7.24
CA ALA A 53 22.90 -15.53 6.57
C ALA A 53 21.88 -16.34 5.75
N ASP A 54 20.67 -16.53 6.27
CA ASP A 54 19.57 -17.19 5.57
C ASP A 54 19.15 -16.38 4.33
N GLN A 55 18.97 -15.06 4.49
CA GLN A 55 18.63 -14.16 3.39
C GLN A 55 19.72 -14.14 2.31
N ALA A 56 21.00 -14.16 2.68
CA ALA A 56 22.11 -14.24 1.73
C ALA A 56 22.15 -15.61 1.01
N ALA A 57 21.79 -16.69 1.70
CA ALA A 57 21.71 -18.02 1.09
C ALA A 57 20.54 -18.14 0.11
N ASP A 58 19.39 -17.54 0.42
CA ASP A 58 18.23 -17.47 -0.48
C ASP A 58 18.55 -16.62 -1.73
N GLN A 59 19.22 -15.48 -1.55
CA GLN A 59 19.72 -14.66 -2.66
C GLN A 59 20.73 -15.42 -3.55
N ALA A 60 21.63 -16.19 -2.94
CA ALA A 60 22.60 -17.00 -3.68
C ALA A 60 21.96 -18.18 -4.45
N ARG A 61 20.81 -18.67 -3.97
CA ARG A 61 19.98 -19.68 -4.67
C ARG A 61 19.10 -19.07 -5.77
N GLY A 62 19.06 -17.74 -5.90
CA GLY A 62 18.15 -17.04 -6.81
C GLY A 62 16.69 -17.07 -6.34
N ASP A 63 16.45 -17.52 -5.11
CA ASP A 63 15.14 -17.57 -4.48
C ASP A 63 14.91 -16.26 -3.73
N VAL A 64 14.61 -15.20 -4.48
CA VAL A 64 14.32 -13.87 -3.94
C VAL A 64 12.87 -13.75 -3.43
N GLY A 65 12.21 -14.87 -3.09
CA GLY A 65 10.81 -14.85 -2.67
C GLY A 65 9.86 -14.34 -3.76
N LEU A 66 10.26 -14.41 -5.02
CA LEU A 66 9.34 -14.29 -6.14
C LEU A 66 8.60 -15.62 -6.28
N THR A 67 7.54 -15.78 -5.50
CA THR A 67 6.60 -16.88 -5.75
C THR A 67 5.94 -16.65 -7.10
N ASP A 68 6.08 -17.60 -8.01
CA ASP A 68 5.24 -17.68 -9.20
C ASP A 68 3.78 -17.71 -8.71
N VAL A 69 3.02 -16.65 -9.01
CA VAL A 69 1.60 -16.58 -8.66
C VAL A 69 0.91 -17.72 -9.40
N GLU A 70 0.40 -18.71 -8.66
CA GLU A 70 -0.38 -19.79 -9.27
C GLU A 70 -1.52 -19.18 -10.10
N PRO A 71 -1.66 -19.56 -11.39
CA PRO A 71 -2.71 -19.03 -12.23
C PRO A 71 -4.06 -19.51 -11.70
N GLY A 72 -4.82 -18.63 -11.06
CA GLY A 72 -6.15 -18.96 -10.53
C GLY A 72 -6.49 -18.38 -9.16
N LEU A 73 -5.56 -17.72 -8.47
CA LEU A 73 -5.97 -16.69 -7.51
C LEU A 73 -6.41 -15.49 -8.34
N ASP A 74 -7.67 -15.08 -8.20
CA ASP A 74 -8.17 -13.84 -8.80
C ASP A 74 -7.19 -12.73 -8.41
N ASN A 75 -6.33 -12.33 -9.36
CA ASN A 75 -5.37 -11.25 -9.13
C ASN A 75 -6.21 -10.08 -8.67
N ILE A 76 -5.98 -9.61 -7.44
CA ILE A 76 -6.78 -8.56 -6.82
C ILE A 76 -6.92 -7.36 -7.77
N LEU A 77 -5.88 -7.06 -8.54
CA LEU A 77 -5.88 -5.97 -9.53
C LEU A 77 -6.90 -6.14 -10.66
N ASN A 78 -7.40 -7.36 -10.92
CA ASN A 78 -8.46 -7.62 -11.91
C ASN A 78 -9.86 -7.27 -11.40
N LEU A 79 -10.02 -6.92 -10.11
CA LEU A 79 -11.30 -6.45 -9.59
C LEU A 79 -11.76 -5.18 -10.34
N PRO A 80 -13.07 -5.03 -10.64
CA PRO A 80 -13.58 -3.90 -11.43
C PRO A 80 -13.20 -2.52 -10.88
N GLU A 81 -13.20 -2.35 -9.55
CA GLU A 81 -12.84 -1.13 -8.88
C GLU A 81 -11.36 -0.75 -9.11
N PHE A 82 -10.45 -1.71 -9.11
CA PHE A 82 -9.03 -1.46 -9.37
C PHE A 82 -8.75 -1.26 -10.85
N GLN A 83 -9.44 -1.99 -11.73
CA GLN A 83 -9.39 -1.72 -13.16
C GLN A 83 -9.87 -0.30 -13.48
N SER A 84 -10.94 0.17 -12.81
CA SER A 84 -11.41 1.56 -12.95
C SER A 84 -10.37 2.56 -12.45
N ALA A 85 -9.82 2.35 -11.25
CA ALA A 85 -8.82 3.26 -10.68
C ALA A 85 -7.53 3.31 -11.50
N ILE A 86 -7.10 2.17 -12.05
CA ILE A 86 -5.95 2.09 -12.98
C ILE A 86 -6.25 2.87 -14.26
N ALA A 87 -7.45 2.71 -14.83
CA ALA A 87 -7.87 3.48 -16.01
C ALA A 87 -7.93 4.98 -15.71
N ASP A 88 -8.47 5.38 -14.56
CA ASP A 88 -8.57 6.78 -14.14
C ASP A 88 -7.19 7.42 -13.92
N ALA A 89 -6.24 6.71 -13.32
CA ALA A 89 -4.84 7.15 -13.19
C ALA A 89 -4.17 7.30 -14.56
N SER A 90 -4.41 6.33 -15.45
CA SER A 90 -3.90 6.35 -16.83
C SER A 90 -4.45 7.53 -17.62
N ASP A 91 -5.74 7.84 -17.46
CA ASP A 91 -6.39 8.97 -18.10
C ASP A 91 -5.96 10.31 -17.50
N ALA A 92 -5.74 10.37 -16.18
CA ALA A 92 -5.19 11.54 -15.52
C ALA A 92 -3.80 11.87 -16.08
N PHE A 93 -2.95 10.85 -16.30
CA PHE A 93 -1.66 11.01 -16.98
C PHE A 93 -1.82 11.49 -18.42
N ALA A 94 -2.71 10.86 -19.20
CA ALA A 94 -2.92 11.21 -20.61
C ALA A 94 -3.42 12.66 -20.81
N ARG A 95 -4.04 13.27 -19.80
CA ARG A 95 -4.50 14.66 -19.83
C ARG A 95 -3.40 15.67 -19.48
N LEU A 96 -2.26 15.22 -18.95
CA LEU A 96 -1.15 16.12 -18.64
C LEU A 96 -0.63 16.75 -19.94
N GLN A 97 -0.53 18.06 -19.94
CA GLN A 97 0.02 18.84 -21.05
C GLN A 97 1.43 19.33 -20.70
N ASN A 98 2.23 19.67 -21.71
CA ASN A 98 3.58 20.20 -21.53
C ASN A 98 4.50 19.28 -20.70
N ILE A 99 4.36 17.94 -20.86
CA ILE A 99 5.16 16.94 -20.14
C ILE A 99 6.67 17.03 -20.41
N GLU A 100 7.06 17.76 -21.46
CA GLU A 100 8.46 18.10 -21.80
C GLU A 100 9.07 19.17 -20.88
N SER A 101 8.25 19.87 -20.09
CA SER A 101 8.70 20.86 -19.10
C SER A 101 9.80 20.29 -18.19
N PRO A 102 10.82 21.07 -17.80
CA PRO A 102 11.79 20.62 -16.81
C PRO A 102 11.17 20.44 -15.42
N LYS A 103 10.03 21.09 -15.14
CA LYS A 103 9.29 20.91 -13.89
C LYS A 103 8.36 19.72 -13.99
N ASN A 104 8.22 18.98 -12.88
CA ASN A 104 7.16 18.00 -12.80
C ASN A 104 5.79 18.69 -12.73
N ILE A 105 4.83 18.06 -13.39
CA ILE A 105 3.42 18.42 -13.42
C ILE A 105 2.66 17.21 -12.86
N ALA A 106 1.83 17.43 -11.84
CA ALA A 106 0.95 16.43 -11.29
C ALA A 106 -0.51 16.75 -11.57
N GLY A 107 -1.34 15.71 -11.68
CA GLY A 107 -2.77 15.82 -11.93
C GLY A 107 -3.58 14.85 -11.08
N THR A 108 -4.90 15.07 -11.04
CA THR A 108 -5.90 14.15 -10.48
C THR A 108 -7.02 13.96 -11.52
N PRO A 109 -7.88 12.94 -11.39
CA PRO A 109 -9.05 12.79 -12.24
C PRO A 109 -9.94 14.04 -12.21
N GLY A 110 -9.93 14.81 -13.29
CA GLY A 110 -10.79 15.99 -13.46
C GLY A 110 -10.33 17.26 -12.73
N GLY A 111 -9.17 17.23 -12.06
CA GLY A 111 -8.59 18.40 -11.39
C GLY A 111 -7.63 19.20 -12.28
N GLU A 112 -7.41 20.47 -11.91
CA GLU A 112 -6.39 21.31 -12.54
C GLU A 112 -4.96 20.80 -12.22
N PRO A 113 -4.07 20.69 -13.22
CA PRO A 113 -2.69 20.28 -13.00
C PRO A 113 -1.91 21.25 -12.10
N ALA A 114 -1.00 20.70 -11.29
CA ALA A 114 -0.11 21.47 -10.42
C ALA A 114 1.35 21.22 -10.81
N THR A 115 2.23 22.23 -10.67
CA THR A 115 3.67 22.07 -10.92
C THR A 115 4.44 21.91 -9.61
N SER A 116 5.63 21.32 -9.65
CA SER A 116 6.50 21.20 -8.47
C SER A 116 7.06 22.55 -7.99
N GLY A 117 7.55 22.58 -6.75
CA GLY A 117 8.27 23.72 -6.17
C GLY A 117 7.74 24.17 -4.81
N TRP A 118 8.53 24.93 -4.06
CA TRP A 118 8.32 25.21 -2.63
C TRP A 118 8.25 26.72 -2.31
N SER A 119 7.96 27.57 -3.29
CA SER A 119 7.93 29.03 -3.12
C SER A 119 6.50 29.58 -3.22
N GLY A 120 6.21 30.66 -2.48
CA GLY A 120 4.92 31.35 -2.54
C GLY A 120 3.79 30.45 -2.05
N ASP A 121 2.70 30.38 -2.82
CA ASP A 121 1.48 29.64 -2.47
C ASP A 121 1.69 28.11 -2.35
N LYS A 122 2.86 27.59 -2.72
CA LYS A 122 3.21 26.16 -2.64
C LYS A 122 3.84 25.72 -1.33
N ILE A 123 4.25 26.66 -0.47
CA ILE A 123 4.91 26.34 0.81
C ILE A 123 4.03 25.45 1.65
N GLY A 124 2.74 25.81 1.82
CA GLY A 124 1.82 25.03 2.65
C GLY A 124 1.63 23.59 2.16
N ALA A 125 1.50 23.37 0.85
CA ALA A 125 1.40 22.01 0.30
C ALA A 125 2.70 21.21 0.44
N THR A 126 3.86 21.88 0.39
CA THR A 126 5.17 21.25 0.60
C THR A 126 5.33 20.82 2.06
N GLU A 127 5.02 21.70 3.01
CA GLU A 127 5.07 21.42 4.44
C GLU A 127 4.10 20.28 4.79
N GLN A 128 2.88 20.33 4.27
CA GLN A 128 1.87 19.28 4.49
C GLN A 128 2.34 17.93 3.96
N ALA A 129 2.94 17.87 2.76
CA ALA A 129 3.50 16.63 2.22
C ALA A 129 4.61 16.04 3.11
N GLY A 130 5.42 16.91 3.73
CA GLY A 130 6.44 16.51 4.69
C GLY A 130 5.87 15.96 5.99
N VAL A 131 4.85 16.63 6.55
CA VAL A 131 4.14 16.17 7.76
C VAL A 131 3.49 14.82 7.52
N GLU A 132 2.70 14.68 6.45
CA GLU A 132 2.02 13.42 6.12
C GLU A 132 3.01 12.29 5.80
N GLY A 133 4.14 12.63 5.16
CA GLY A 133 5.24 11.69 4.98
C GLY A 133 5.76 11.17 6.32
N ALA A 134 6.11 12.06 7.23
CA ALA A 134 6.61 11.68 8.55
C ALA A 134 5.59 10.87 9.36
N GLU A 135 4.29 11.24 9.29
CA GLU A 135 3.21 10.49 9.93
C GLU A 135 3.04 9.08 9.34
N ALA A 136 3.29 8.90 8.04
CA ALA A 136 3.29 7.61 7.38
C ALA A 136 4.56 6.79 7.63
N GLY A 137 5.61 7.38 8.24
CA GLY A 137 6.90 6.76 8.52
C GLY A 137 8.03 7.13 7.54
N HIS A 138 7.79 8.10 6.65
CA HIS A 138 8.70 8.47 5.58
C HIS A 138 9.58 9.63 6.05
N GLU A 139 10.82 9.32 6.38
CA GLU A 139 11.83 10.32 6.69
C GLU A 139 12.35 10.96 5.39
N THR A 140 12.43 12.29 5.37
CA THR A 140 13.06 13.01 4.25
C THR A 140 14.55 13.13 4.49
N ALA A 141 15.34 12.96 3.42
CA ALA A 141 16.78 13.12 3.47
C ALA A 141 17.18 14.55 3.07
N PRO A 142 18.24 15.12 3.67
CA PRO A 142 18.81 16.38 3.20
C PRO A 142 19.28 16.27 1.73
N HIS A 143 18.95 17.27 0.93
CA HIS A 143 19.27 17.33 -0.49
C HIS A 143 20.08 18.59 -0.82
N PRO A 144 21.05 18.55 -1.77
CA PRO A 144 21.83 19.73 -2.18
C PRO A 144 21.02 20.91 -2.73
N PHE A 145 19.76 20.69 -3.09
CA PHE A 145 18.83 21.72 -3.56
C PHE A 145 17.82 22.15 -2.51
N ASP A 146 17.95 21.66 -1.27
CA ASP A 146 17.19 22.20 -0.15
C ASP A 146 17.54 23.68 0.08
N PRO A 147 16.57 24.49 0.53
CA PRO A 147 16.86 25.79 1.10
C PRO A 147 17.82 25.66 2.29
N PRO A 148 18.70 26.66 2.52
CA PRO A 148 19.70 26.62 3.59
C PRO A 148 19.17 26.32 5.00
N ASP A 149 17.90 26.63 5.27
CA ASP A 149 17.25 26.48 6.58
C ASP A 149 16.02 25.55 6.53
N ALA A 150 15.91 24.68 5.51
CA ALA A 150 14.75 23.81 5.36
C ALA A 150 15.11 22.47 4.70
N GLU A 151 15.76 21.59 5.46
CA GLU A 151 16.14 20.23 5.04
C GLU A 151 14.90 19.39 4.63
N GLY A 152 15.05 18.56 3.60
CA GLY A 152 13.99 17.68 3.07
C GLY A 152 12.94 18.38 2.20
N MET A 153 12.99 19.71 2.07
CA MET A 153 12.02 20.49 1.28
C MET A 153 12.06 20.15 -0.21
N TYR A 154 13.23 19.84 -0.75
CA TYR A 154 13.36 19.44 -2.14
C TYR A 154 12.49 18.20 -2.43
N GLU A 155 12.58 17.16 -1.59
CA GLU A 155 11.79 15.94 -1.74
C GLU A 155 10.29 16.20 -1.56
N ASN A 156 9.93 17.02 -0.56
CA ASN A 156 8.54 17.39 -0.30
C ASN A 156 7.92 18.27 -1.40
N SER A 157 8.74 18.92 -2.22
CA SER A 157 8.28 19.82 -3.28
C SER A 157 7.87 19.12 -4.58
N HIS A 158 8.00 17.79 -4.61
CA HIS A 158 7.54 16.96 -5.71
C HIS A 158 6.02 17.11 -5.89
N SER A 159 5.59 17.47 -7.10
CA SER A 159 4.21 17.88 -7.39
C SER A 159 3.19 16.79 -7.10
N GLU A 160 3.57 15.52 -7.27
CA GLU A 160 2.75 14.35 -7.00
C GLU A 160 2.40 14.26 -5.51
N ARG A 161 3.37 14.47 -4.62
CA ARG A 161 3.15 14.52 -3.17
C ARG A 161 2.33 15.74 -2.77
N GLN A 162 2.68 16.91 -3.31
CA GLN A 162 1.93 18.14 -3.04
C GLN A 162 0.47 18.06 -3.47
N LYS A 163 0.16 17.28 -4.51
CA LYS A 163 -1.21 17.10 -4.98
C LYS A 163 -2.00 16.12 -4.11
N ALA A 164 -1.33 15.12 -3.53
CA ALA A 164 -1.91 14.18 -2.60
C ALA A 164 -2.08 14.77 -1.18
N ALA A 165 -1.17 15.65 -0.78
CA ALA A 165 -1.14 16.27 0.54
C ALA A 165 -2.45 17.00 0.87
N GLY A 166 -3.00 16.72 2.04
CA GLY A 166 -4.23 17.30 2.55
C GLY A 166 -5.50 16.74 1.93
N THR A 167 -5.41 15.66 1.14
CA THR A 167 -6.56 14.98 0.52
C THR A 167 -6.71 13.58 1.09
N SER A 168 -7.79 12.89 0.71
CA SER A 168 -7.93 11.42 0.83
C SER A 168 -8.06 10.78 -0.56
N ASP A 169 -7.60 11.50 -1.59
CA ASP A 169 -7.65 11.02 -2.96
C ASP A 169 -6.63 9.89 -3.12
N GLN A 170 -6.97 8.91 -3.97
CA GLN A 170 -6.11 7.74 -4.23
C GLN A 170 -5.50 7.76 -5.63
N ILE A 171 -5.93 8.71 -6.48
CA ILE A 171 -5.64 8.67 -7.92
C ILE A 171 -4.93 9.95 -8.33
N PHE A 172 -3.69 9.80 -8.77
CA PHE A 172 -2.84 10.90 -9.19
C PHE A 172 -2.12 10.59 -10.50
N ALA A 173 -1.51 11.61 -11.07
CA ALA A 173 -0.60 11.45 -12.20
C ALA A 173 0.62 12.35 -12.04
N SER A 174 1.72 11.95 -12.67
CA SER A 174 2.99 12.67 -12.72
C SER A 174 3.51 12.72 -14.16
N SER A 175 3.96 13.89 -14.61
CA SER A 175 4.55 14.04 -15.95
C SER A 175 5.97 13.46 -16.07
N LYS A 176 6.59 13.15 -14.93
CA LYS A 176 7.94 12.55 -14.83
C LYS A 176 7.86 11.19 -14.18
N VAL A 177 8.80 10.32 -14.55
CA VAL A 177 8.96 9.02 -13.90
C VAL A 177 9.13 9.24 -12.39
N MET A 178 8.30 8.58 -11.60
CA MET A 178 8.27 8.72 -10.16
C MET A 178 9.57 8.22 -9.56
N CYS A 179 10.24 9.06 -8.76
CA CYS A 179 11.48 8.66 -8.11
C CYS A 179 11.22 7.64 -6.98
N PRO A 180 12.22 6.82 -6.61
CA PRO A 180 12.06 5.81 -5.55
C PRO A 180 11.55 6.38 -4.23
N THR A 181 12.01 7.57 -3.84
CA THR A 181 11.55 8.24 -2.61
C THR A 181 10.06 8.55 -2.68
N CYS A 182 9.53 9.00 -3.82
CA CYS A 182 8.09 9.22 -3.98
C CYS A 182 7.29 7.92 -3.99
N GLN A 183 7.83 6.84 -4.58
CA GLN A 183 7.20 5.53 -4.55
C GLN A 183 7.06 5.02 -3.11
N ASP A 184 8.11 5.17 -2.31
CA ASP A 184 8.11 4.83 -0.88
C ASP A 184 7.07 5.66 -0.10
N TRP A 185 7.02 6.98 -0.30
CA TRP A 185 6.02 7.84 0.33
C TRP A 185 4.57 7.40 0.03
N PHE A 186 4.25 7.09 -1.23
CA PHE A 186 2.91 6.60 -1.58
C PHE A 186 2.63 5.19 -1.07
N SER A 187 3.64 4.32 -0.98
CA SER A 187 3.52 3.00 -0.36
C SER A 187 3.16 3.11 1.12
N GLN A 188 3.86 3.98 1.85
CA GLN A 188 3.61 4.21 3.26
C GLN A 188 2.26 4.87 3.51
N ARG A 189 1.88 5.85 2.68
CA ARG A 189 0.53 6.42 2.69
C ARG A 189 -0.55 5.36 2.50
N ALA A 190 -0.37 4.44 1.55
CA ALA A 190 -1.33 3.36 1.32
C ALA A 190 -1.52 2.46 2.55
N GLY A 191 -0.41 2.18 3.27
CA GLY A 191 -0.43 1.46 4.54
C GLY A 191 -1.15 2.24 5.65
N LEU A 192 -0.80 3.52 5.84
CA LEU A 192 -1.38 4.38 6.88
C LEU A 192 -2.89 4.58 6.69
N GLU A 193 -3.32 4.84 5.45
CA GLU A 193 -4.74 5.10 5.13
C GLU A 193 -5.55 3.80 4.99
N ALA A 194 -4.89 2.63 4.97
CA ALA A 194 -5.48 1.34 4.62
C ALA A 194 -6.22 1.34 3.27
N MET A 195 -5.78 2.20 2.33
CA MET A 195 -6.39 2.38 1.02
C MET A 195 -5.30 2.35 -0.08
N PRO A 196 -5.54 1.68 -1.22
CA PRO A 196 -4.56 1.63 -2.30
C PRO A 196 -4.34 3.00 -2.96
N GLN A 197 -3.15 3.23 -3.50
CA GLN A 197 -2.79 4.44 -4.23
C GLN A 197 -2.44 4.10 -5.68
N PHE A 198 -2.99 4.85 -6.64
CA PHE A 198 -2.86 4.68 -8.08
C PHE A 198 -2.23 5.92 -8.70
N ILE A 199 -1.01 5.80 -9.21
CA ILE A 199 -0.29 6.94 -9.78
C ILE A 199 0.17 6.63 -11.21
N GLY A 200 -0.38 7.36 -12.18
CA GLY A 200 0.05 7.30 -13.58
C GLY A 200 1.27 8.16 -13.84
N ASP A 201 2.32 7.59 -14.43
CA ASP A 201 3.53 8.30 -14.85
C ASP A 201 4.03 7.78 -16.22
N PRO A 202 5.09 8.33 -16.82
CA PRO A 202 5.55 7.85 -18.14
C PRO A 202 5.93 6.36 -18.21
N SER A 203 6.12 5.66 -17.10
CA SER A 203 6.42 4.22 -17.08
C SER A 203 5.16 3.35 -17.03
N GLY A 204 4.04 3.89 -16.55
CA GLY A 204 2.77 3.18 -16.39
C GLY A 204 1.99 3.68 -15.18
N VAL A 205 1.10 2.84 -14.66
CA VAL A 205 0.36 3.08 -13.43
C VAL A 205 1.01 2.30 -12.29
N HIS A 206 1.55 3.02 -11.33
CA HIS A 206 1.99 2.48 -10.05
C HIS A 206 0.75 2.19 -9.19
N VAL A 207 0.66 0.97 -8.68
CA VAL A 207 -0.38 0.55 -7.72
C VAL A 207 0.31 0.17 -6.42
N PHE A 208 0.12 0.98 -5.40
CA PHE A 208 0.61 0.72 -4.04
C PHE A 208 -0.54 0.20 -3.19
N MET A 209 -0.40 -1.00 -2.67
CA MET A 209 -1.41 -1.64 -1.84
C MET A 209 -1.12 -1.42 -0.36
N PRO A 210 -2.14 -1.43 0.52
CA PRO A 210 -1.96 -1.25 1.97
C PRO A 210 -1.07 -2.29 2.64
N ASN A 211 -0.89 -3.46 2.02
CA ASN A 211 0.01 -4.51 2.51
C ASN A 211 1.49 -4.27 2.15
N GLY A 212 1.82 -3.12 1.56
CA GLY A 212 3.16 -2.78 1.11
C GLY A 212 3.52 -3.31 -0.28
N SER A 213 2.66 -4.09 -0.93
CA SER A 213 2.93 -4.53 -2.31
C SER A 213 2.81 -3.38 -3.30
N HIS A 214 3.71 -3.38 -4.27
CA HIS A 214 3.79 -2.38 -5.34
C HIS A 214 3.79 -3.09 -6.69
N SER A 215 2.89 -2.71 -7.59
CA SER A 215 2.83 -3.19 -8.97
C SER A 215 2.94 -2.04 -9.95
N LEU A 216 3.58 -2.28 -11.10
CA LEU A 216 3.61 -1.34 -12.22
C LEU A 216 2.81 -1.94 -13.39
N ILE A 217 1.73 -1.26 -13.77
CA ILE A 217 0.79 -1.71 -14.81
C ILE A 217 0.94 -0.82 -16.04
N PRO A 218 1.08 -1.37 -17.26
CA PRO A 218 1.10 -0.55 -18.47
C PRO A 218 -0.17 0.30 -18.61
N HIS A 219 -0.05 1.51 -19.18
CA HIS A 219 -1.19 2.40 -19.39
C HIS A 219 -2.30 1.75 -20.24
N PRO A 220 -3.50 1.45 -19.67
CA PRO A 220 -4.62 0.95 -20.47
C PRO A 220 -5.14 1.99 -21.48
N SER A 221 -4.94 3.29 -21.21
CA SER A 221 -5.34 4.35 -22.16
C SER A 221 -4.46 4.41 -23.40
N GLY A 222 -3.32 3.70 -23.43
CA GLY A 222 -2.34 3.81 -24.50
C GLY A 222 -1.64 5.17 -24.55
N ALA A 223 -1.60 5.87 -23.41
CA ALA A 223 -0.98 7.18 -23.29
C ALA A 223 0.43 7.20 -23.89
N GLU A 224 0.77 8.29 -24.60
CA GLU A 224 2.12 8.47 -25.13
C GLU A 224 3.10 8.70 -23.98
N THR A 225 3.92 7.68 -23.71
CA THR A 225 4.92 7.65 -22.64
C THR A 225 6.27 8.24 -23.04
N MET A 226 6.46 8.47 -24.34
CA MET A 226 7.71 8.92 -24.91
C MET A 226 7.65 10.40 -25.28
N PHE A 227 8.68 11.14 -24.89
CA PHE A 227 8.88 12.52 -25.31
C PHE A 227 8.79 12.61 -26.84
N ARG A 228 7.86 13.41 -27.37
CA ARG A 228 7.90 13.78 -28.79
C ARG A 228 9.17 14.63 -28.96
N ARG A 229 10.09 14.16 -29.80
CA ARG A 229 11.27 14.95 -30.20
C ARG A 229 10.90 15.99 -31.24
#